data_AF-A0A3P8LXR0-F1
#
_entry.id   AF-A0A3P8LXR0-F1
#
_cell.length_a   1.000
_cell.length_b   1.000
_cell.length_c   1.000
_cell.angle_alpha   90.00
_cell.angle_beta   90.00
_cell.angle_gamma   90.00
#
_symmetry.space_group_name_H-M   'P 1'
#
loop_
_entity.id
_entity.type
_entity.pdbx_description
1 polymer ?
#
loop_
_entity_poly.entity_id
_entity_poly.type
_entity_poly.pdbx_seq_one_letter_code
_entity_poly.pdbx_strand_id
1 'polypeptide(L)' 'MAAETADACAEMFARTTESGVYSHGVNRFPRFIQQLENGDIIPEALPKRTASLGAIEQWDARRSIGNLTAKK' A
#
# COMPACT_ATOMS: atom_id res chain seq x y z
N MET A 1 0.43 6.82 11.03
CA MET A 1 1.33 6.11 10.10
C MET A 1 2.76 6.20 10.61
N ALA A 2 3.54 5.12 10.60
CA ALA A 2 4.97 5.16 10.93
C ALA A 2 5.76 5.89 9.82
N ALA A 3 6.84 6.59 10.18
CA ALA A 3 7.62 7.40 9.25
C ALA A 3 8.16 6.57 8.07
N GLU A 4 8.71 5.37 8.32
CA GLU A 4 9.23 4.54 7.23
C GLU A 4 8.14 4.06 6.27
N THR A 5 6.91 3.88 6.78
CA THR A 5 5.75 3.51 5.94
C THR A 5 5.33 4.67 5.05
N ALA A 6 5.33 5.90 5.59
CA ALA A 6 5.03 7.11 4.82
C ALA A 6 6.07 7.34 3.72
N ASP A 7 7.35 7.18 4.04
CA ASP A 7 8.44 7.32 3.08
C ASP A 7 8.34 6.29 1.95
N ALA A 8 8.05 5.03 2.28
CA ALA A 8 7.85 3.97 1.28
C ALA A 8 6.65 4.25 0.37
N CYS A 9 5.56 4.83 0.90
CA CYS A 9 4.43 5.29 0.09
C CYS A 9 4.82 6.45 -0.83
N ALA A 10 5.52 7.46 -0.30
CA ALA A 10 5.97 8.61 -1.05
C ALA A 10 6.90 8.20 -2.20
N GLU A 11 7.88 7.34 -1.94
CA GLU A 11 8.77 6.79 -2.97
C GLU A 11 7.95 6.11 -4.08
N MET A 12 6.95 5.30 -3.72
CA MET A 12 6.18 4.59 -4.72
C MET A 12 5.39 5.52 -5.65
N PHE A 13 4.71 6.53 -5.10
CA PHE A 13 3.99 7.51 -5.91
C PHE A 13 4.95 8.30 -6.81
N ALA A 14 6.11 8.71 -6.27
CA ALA A 14 7.14 9.42 -7.00
C ALA A 14 7.72 8.59 -8.15
N ARG A 15 8.15 7.34 -7.88
CA ARG A 15 8.68 6.39 -8.89
C ARG A 15 7.68 6.09 -9.99
N THR A 16 6.40 5.94 -9.64
CA THR A 16 5.33 5.65 -10.61
C THR A 16 5.05 6.85 -11.51
N THR A 17 5.19 8.06 -10.98
CA THR A 17 5.16 9.30 -11.78
C THR A 17 6.41 9.43 -12.65
N GLU A 18 7.59 9.18 -12.10
CA GLU A 18 8.88 9.23 -12.81
C GLU A 18 8.89 8.27 -14.01
N SER A 19 8.33 7.07 -13.86
CA SER A 19 8.24 6.08 -14.95
C SER A 19 7.20 6.41 -16.03
N GLY A 20 6.49 7.55 -15.91
CA GLY A 20 5.51 8.02 -16.89
C GLY A 20 4.10 7.45 -16.69
N VAL A 21 3.82 6.70 -15.61
CA VAL A 21 2.48 6.15 -15.32
C VAL A 21 1.69 7.14 -14.46
N TYR A 22 1.38 8.30 -15.05
CA TYR A 22 0.80 9.43 -14.31
C TYR A 22 -0.54 9.12 -13.62
N SER A 23 -1.37 8.24 -14.18
CA SER A 23 -2.67 7.86 -13.60
C SER A 23 -2.57 7.09 -12.29
N HIS A 24 -1.41 6.51 -11.98
CA HIS A 24 -1.17 5.69 -10.79
C HIS A 24 -0.07 6.26 -9.87
N GLY A 25 0.59 7.35 -10.28
CA GLY A 25 1.52 8.11 -9.45
C GLY A 25 0.81 9.21 -8.65
N VAL A 26 1.46 10.37 -8.50
CA VAL A 26 0.98 11.48 -7.65
C VAL A 26 -0.45 11.95 -7.96
N ASN A 27 -0.96 11.78 -9.20
CA ASN A 27 -2.35 12.14 -9.53
C ASN A 27 -3.38 11.26 -8.80
N ARG A 28 -2.99 10.08 -8.33
CA ARG A 28 -3.83 9.18 -7.52
C ARG A 28 -3.79 9.52 -6.03
N PHE A 29 -2.82 10.33 -5.60
CA PHE A 29 -2.59 10.66 -4.19
C PHE A 29 -3.83 11.25 -3.48
N PRO A 30 -4.59 12.21 -4.06
CA PRO A 30 -5.79 12.73 -3.39
C PRO A 30 -6.82 11.66 -3.07
N ARG A 31 -7.00 10.67 -3.96
CA ARG A 31 -7.90 9.54 -3.71
C ARG A 31 -7.37 8.61 -2.63
N PHE A 32 -6.05 8.41 -2.57
CA PHE A 32 -5.43 7.65 -1.49
C PHE A 32 -5.65 8.31 -0.12
N ILE A 33 -5.52 9.65 -0.03
CA ILE A 33 -5.85 10.40 1.18
C ILE A 33 -7.32 10.23 1.56
N GLN A 34 -8.25 10.40 0.60
CA GLN A 34 -9.67 10.18 0.85
C GLN A 34 -9.96 8.77 1.38
N GLN A 35 -9.26 7.74 0.87
CA GLN A 35 -9.42 6.36 1.36
C GLN A 35 -8.87 6.17 2.79
N LEU A 36 -7.81 6.87 3.17
CA LEU A 36 -7.35 6.90 4.57
C LEU A 36 -8.38 7.57 5.47
N GLU A 37 -8.91 8.72 5.05
CA GLU A 37 -9.92 9.48 5.82
C GLU A 37 -11.23 8.70 5.99
N ASN A 38 -11.66 7.97 4.94
CA ASN A 38 -12.84 7.10 5.00
C ASN A 38 -12.63 5.82 5.82
N GLY A 39 -11.40 5.54 6.27
CA GLY A 39 -11.04 4.30 6.93
C GLY A 39 -11.01 3.08 5.99
N ASP A 40 -11.02 3.30 4.66
CA ASP A 40 -10.84 2.26 3.65
C ASP A 40 -9.46 1.63 3.69
N ILE A 41 -8.47 2.44 4.07
CA ILE A 41 -7.10 2.04 4.31
C ILE A 41 -6.76 2.38 5.76
N ILE A 42 -6.24 1.41 6.50
CA ILE A 42 -5.77 1.58 7.88
C ILE A 42 -4.25 1.64 7.85
N PRO A 43 -3.63 2.82 8.06
CA PRO A 43 -2.20 3.00 7.86
C PRO A 43 -1.32 2.25 8.88
N GLU A 44 -1.87 1.88 10.04
CA GLU A 44 -1.21 1.08 11.07
C GLU A 44 -1.48 -0.42 10.93
N ALA A 45 -2.38 -0.83 10.03
CA ALA A 45 -2.65 -2.25 9.81
C ALA A 45 -1.44 -2.94 9.17
N LEU A 46 -1.14 -4.13 9.64
CA LEU A 46 -0.07 -4.97 9.10
C LEU A 46 -0.68 -6.26 8.53
N PRO A 47 -0.31 -6.66 7.30
CA PRO A 47 -0.79 -7.89 6.71
C PRO A 47 -0.32 -9.10 7.53
N LYS A 48 -1.12 -10.15 7.54
CA LYS A 48 -0.83 -11.40 8.25
C LYS A 48 -0.97 -12.58 7.31
N ARG A 49 0.07 -13.42 7.23
CA ARG A 49 -0.03 -14.74 6.58
C ARG A 49 -1.02 -15.61 7.36
N THR A 50 -2.05 -16.09 6.69
CA THR A 50 -3.11 -16.92 7.29
C THR A 50 -2.94 -18.40 6.98
N ALA A 51 -2.33 -18.73 5.85
CA ALA A 51 -2.03 -20.11 5.46
C ALA A 51 -0.77 -20.20 4.60
N SER A 52 -0.17 -21.38 4.57
CA SER A 52 0.94 -21.72 3.67
C SER A 52 0.82 -23.20 3.28
N LEU A 53 1.03 -23.50 2.00
CA LEU A 53 1.06 -24.84 1.44
C LEU A 53 2.18 -24.92 0.40
N GLY A 54 3.33 -25.48 0.79
CA GLY A 54 4.50 -25.56 -0.07
C GLY A 54 4.95 -24.17 -0.52
N ALA A 55 4.90 -23.93 -1.84
CA ALA A 55 5.29 -22.66 -2.46
C ALA A 55 4.18 -21.60 -2.51
N ILE A 56 3.01 -21.86 -1.92
CA ILE A 56 1.86 -20.94 -1.95
C ILE A 56 1.59 -20.42 -0.54
N GLU A 57 1.33 -19.12 -0.42
CA GLU A 57 0.90 -18.47 0.82
C GLU A 57 -0.39 -17.70 0.61
N GLN A 58 -1.23 -17.68 1.64
CA GLN A 58 -2.41 -16.81 1.72
C GLN A 58 -2.16 -15.74 2.77
N TRP A 59 -2.44 -14.48 2.40
CA TRP A 59 -2.24 -13.31 3.24
C TRP A 59 -3.56 -12.55 3.41
N ASP A 60 -3.90 -12.24 4.66
CA ASP A 60 -4.94 -11.27 5.01
C ASP A 60 -4.29 -9.88 5.14
N ALA A 61 -4.64 -9.00 4.21
CA ALA A 61 -4.10 -7.64 4.15
C ALA A 61 -4.62 -6.72 5.25
N ARG A 62 -5.75 -7.04 5.90
CA ARG A 62 -6.31 -6.25 7.01
C ARG A 62 -6.53 -4.77 6.69
N ARG A 63 -6.89 -4.45 5.44
CA ARG A 63 -7.03 -3.07 4.92
C ARG A 63 -5.76 -2.22 5.04
N SER A 64 -4.60 -2.84 5.14
CA SER A 64 -3.33 -2.12 5.07
C SER A 64 -3.08 -1.57 3.66
N ILE A 65 -2.01 -0.79 3.51
CA ILE A 65 -1.67 -0.15 2.24
C ILE A 65 -1.34 -1.22 1.21
N GLY A 66 -2.15 -1.31 0.15
CA GLY A 66 -2.11 -2.43 -0.81
C GLY A 66 -0.73 -2.65 -1.42
N ASN A 67 -0.09 -1.59 -1.91
CA ASN A 67 1.19 -1.73 -2.59
C ASN A 67 2.36 -2.08 -1.65
N LEU A 68 2.27 -1.70 -0.37
CA LEU A 68 3.26 -2.12 0.64
C LEU A 68 3.00 -3.56 1.10
N THR A 69 1.74 -3.98 1.12
CA THR A 69 1.35 -5.37 1.40
C THR A 69 1.90 -6.33 0.35
N ALA A 70 1.87 -5.95 -0.93
CA ALA A 70 2.34 -6.78 -2.03
C ALA A 70 3.86 -7.04 -2.03
N LYS A 71 4.63 -6.34 -1.20
CA LYS A 71 6.08 -6.56 -1.02
C LYS A 71 6.41 -7.63 0.04
N LYS A 72 5.40 -8.23 0.67
CA LYS A 72 5.57 -9.24 1.74
C LYS A 72 5.62 -10.65 1.21
#